data_AF-A0A9W9BSK1-F1
#
_entry.id   AF-A0A9W9BSK1-F1
#
_cell.length_a   1.000
_cell.length_b   1.000
_cell.length_c   1.000
_cell.angle_alpha   90.00
_cell.angle_beta   90.00
_cell.angle_gamma   90.00
#
_symmetry.space_group_name_H-M   'P 1'
#
loop_
_entity.id
_entity.type
_entity.pdbx_description
1 polymer ?
#
loop_
_entity_poly.entity_id
_entity_poly.type
_entity_poly.pdbx_seq_one_letter_code
_entity_poly.pdbx_strand_id
1 'polypeptide(L)'
;MTAQTDSGISVHSVLMLTNLEHGQSNVFLATTPAIPKAEPSVEVHFATFGSLEGSIGVVSEHTRRPAPNARPIVYHEIQGISGRQGLQNYIERHSIPARTGYFPDSISTLLSFSTTKQAIQDILPAFVPYTDEESGEIVISIIDIIQHVNADLVVLDPPMMAGLTALWHLHVRYTVLSPNTIKDFAAFEQPRGVRFWKYPTLFTRYSYPVPWYLIPLNIYFLFYMAYL
;
A
#
# COMPACT_ATOMS: atom_id res chain seq x y z
N MET A 1 -49.39 -15.77 -15.27
CA MET A 1 -48.33 -15.50 -14.29
C MET A 1 -47.18 -14.85 -15.03
N THR A 2 -47.22 -13.53 -15.11
CA THR A 2 -46.16 -12.69 -15.68
C THR A 2 -45.03 -12.59 -14.66
N ALA A 3 -43.88 -13.15 -14.99
CA ALA A 3 -42.67 -12.99 -14.18
C ALA A 3 -42.22 -11.52 -14.28
N GLN A 4 -42.36 -10.80 -13.17
CA GLN A 4 -41.67 -9.53 -12.95
C GLN A 4 -40.18 -9.82 -12.91
N THR A 5 -39.46 -9.40 -13.95
CA THR A 5 -38.02 -9.25 -13.92
C THR A 5 -37.76 -7.98 -13.13
N ASP A 6 -37.49 -8.15 -11.84
CA ASP A 6 -37.02 -7.09 -10.96
C ASP A 6 -35.59 -6.77 -11.39
N SER A 7 -35.43 -5.91 -12.41
CA SER A 7 -34.14 -5.33 -12.78
C SER A 7 -33.80 -4.26 -11.73
N GLY A 8 -33.58 -4.70 -10.50
CA GLY A 8 -32.97 -3.89 -9.46
C GLY A 8 -31.59 -3.48 -9.97
N ILE A 9 -31.32 -2.18 -10.00
CA ILE A 9 -29.98 -1.66 -10.26
C ILE A 9 -29.10 -2.26 -9.17
N SER A 10 -28.22 -3.20 -9.52
CA SER A 10 -27.19 -3.70 -8.60
C SER A 10 -26.28 -2.53 -8.28
N VAL A 11 -26.40 -2.00 -7.07
CA VAL A 11 -25.45 -1.02 -6.57
C VAL A 11 -24.13 -1.74 -6.41
N HIS A 12 -23.17 -1.39 -7.25
CA HIS A 12 -21.83 -1.93 -7.13
C HIS A 12 -21.07 -1.18 -6.05
N SER A 13 -20.24 -1.87 -5.28
CA SER A 13 -19.45 -1.24 -4.22
C SER A 13 -17.96 -1.50 -4.38
N VAL A 14 -17.16 -0.47 -4.15
CA VAL A 14 -15.70 -0.52 -4.18
C VAL A 14 -15.15 -0.11 -2.83
N LEU A 15 -14.29 -0.94 -2.25
CA LEU A 15 -13.58 -0.65 -1.01
C LEU A 15 -12.15 -0.23 -1.30
N MET A 16 -11.81 1.02 -1.01
CA MET A 16 -10.45 1.55 -1.07
C MET A 16 -9.75 1.25 0.26
N LEU A 17 -8.65 0.52 0.24
CA LEU A 17 -7.92 0.08 1.43
C LEU A 17 -6.45 0.52 1.34
N THR A 18 -6.04 1.47 2.19
CA THR A 18 -4.71 2.08 2.14
C THR A 18 -4.12 2.35 3.51
N ASN A 19 -2.79 2.41 3.58
CA ASN A 19 -2.09 2.99 4.71
C ASN A 19 -2.26 4.52 4.79
N LEU A 20 -1.91 5.12 5.93
CA LEU A 20 -2.10 6.56 6.21
C LEU A 20 -1.02 7.45 5.58
N GLU A 21 0.17 6.92 5.31
CA GLU A 21 1.31 7.71 4.85
C GLU A 21 0.97 8.40 3.52
N HIS A 22 1.17 9.72 3.45
CA HIS A 22 0.82 10.51 2.26
C HIS A 22 1.45 10.03 0.96
N GLY A 23 2.61 9.37 1.03
CA GLY A 23 3.22 8.73 -0.14
C GLY A 23 2.33 7.65 -0.76
N GLN A 24 1.50 6.97 0.05
CA GLN A 24 0.54 5.96 -0.38
C GLN A 24 -0.89 6.53 -0.47
N SER A 25 -1.41 7.14 0.60
CA SER A 25 -2.83 7.54 0.67
C SER A 25 -3.24 8.58 -0.36
N ASN A 26 -2.32 9.40 -0.88
CA ASN A 26 -2.65 10.47 -1.82
C ASN A 26 -3.21 9.95 -3.15
N VAL A 27 -2.69 8.83 -3.70
CA VAL A 27 -3.24 8.27 -4.95
C VAL A 27 -4.64 7.70 -4.73
N PHE A 28 -4.92 7.16 -3.54
CA PHE A 28 -6.25 6.69 -3.15
C PHE A 28 -7.22 7.87 -3.06
N LEU A 29 -6.89 8.91 -2.29
CA LEU A 29 -7.70 10.12 -2.16
C LEU A 29 -8.00 10.79 -3.50
N ALA A 30 -7.05 10.77 -4.45
CA ALA A 30 -7.25 11.31 -5.79
C ALA A 30 -8.14 10.41 -6.68
N THR A 31 -8.10 9.09 -6.48
CA THR A 31 -8.84 8.11 -7.29
C THR A 31 -10.29 7.95 -6.81
N THR A 32 -10.52 7.98 -5.50
CA THR A 32 -11.85 7.88 -4.87
C THR A 32 -12.92 8.80 -5.49
N PRO A 33 -12.68 10.11 -5.74
CA PRO A 33 -13.67 10.98 -6.36
C PRO A 33 -13.84 10.74 -7.87
N ALA A 34 -12.90 10.05 -8.52
CA ALA A 34 -12.97 9.76 -9.96
C ALA A 34 -13.92 8.59 -10.27
N ILE A 35 -14.05 7.62 -9.36
CA ILE A 35 -14.94 6.47 -9.51
C ILE A 35 -16.42 6.89 -9.70
N PRO A 36 -17.06 7.63 -8.78
CA PRO A 36 -18.46 8.03 -8.93
C PRO A 36 -18.68 9.08 -10.03
N LYS A 37 -17.61 9.76 -10.48
CA LYS A 37 -17.67 10.62 -11.68
C LYS A 37 -17.77 9.81 -12.96
N ALA A 38 -17.12 8.65 -13.02
CA ALA A 38 -17.18 7.73 -14.14
C ALA A 38 -18.45 6.86 -14.09
N GLU A 39 -18.79 6.34 -12.91
CA GLU A 39 -19.92 5.43 -12.69
C GLU A 39 -20.73 5.85 -11.45
N PRO A 40 -21.74 6.73 -11.60
CA PRO A 40 -22.49 7.30 -10.47
C PRO A 40 -23.28 6.30 -9.61
N SER A 41 -23.52 5.09 -10.11
CA SER A 41 -24.18 4.01 -9.36
C SER A 41 -23.26 3.26 -8.41
N VAL A 42 -21.94 3.49 -8.48
CA VAL A 42 -20.96 2.82 -7.62
C VAL A 42 -20.87 3.53 -6.27
N GLU A 43 -21.01 2.76 -5.20
CA GLU A 43 -20.75 3.20 -3.83
C GLU A 43 -19.27 3.02 -3.49
N VAL A 44 -18.65 4.05 -2.92
CA VAL A 44 -17.22 4.01 -2.59
C VAL A 44 -17.04 4.05 -1.08
N HIS A 45 -16.40 3.00 -0.59
CA HIS A 45 -15.97 2.87 0.80
C HIS A 45 -14.48 3.16 0.87
N PHE A 46 -14.03 3.81 1.94
CA PHE A 46 -12.64 4.16 2.16
C PHE A 46 -12.20 3.73 3.55
N ALA A 47 -11.27 2.78 3.61
CA ALA A 47 -10.70 2.24 4.82
C ALA A 47 -9.22 2.61 4.96
N THR A 48 -8.88 3.18 6.12
CA THR A 48 -7.51 3.53 6.53
C THR A 48 -7.46 3.63 8.05
N PHE A 49 -6.26 3.69 8.63
CA PHE A 49 -6.06 4.10 10.03
C PHE A 49 -6.58 5.53 10.27
N GLY A 50 -6.91 5.86 11.52
CA GLY A 50 -7.42 7.18 11.91
C GLY A 50 -6.46 8.34 11.61
N SER A 51 -7.00 9.55 11.43
CA SER A 51 -6.37 10.83 11.05
C SER A 51 -6.60 11.30 9.60
N LEU A 52 -7.30 10.53 8.77
CA LEU A 52 -7.63 10.91 7.38
C LEU A 52 -9.11 11.28 7.17
N GLU A 53 -9.95 11.22 8.21
CA GLU A 53 -11.38 11.49 8.17
C GLU A 53 -11.70 12.86 7.57
N GLY A 54 -10.96 13.89 8.00
CA GLY A 54 -11.11 15.24 7.49
C GLY A 54 -10.80 15.35 6.00
N SER A 55 -9.73 14.68 5.55
CA SER A 55 -9.35 14.66 4.13
C SER A 55 -10.39 13.94 3.29
N ILE A 56 -10.90 12.80 3.76
CA ILE A 56 -11.94 12.02 3.10
C ILE A 56 -13.25 12.81 3.06
N GLY A 57 -13.59 13.53 4.13
CA GLY A 57 -14.74 14.44 4.18
C GLY A 57 -14.68 15.52 3.10
N VAL A 58 -13.52 16.20 2.97
CA VAL A 58 -13.28 17.21 1.92
C VAL A 58 -13.41 16.60 0.52
N VAL A 59 -12.84 15.41 0.30
CA VAL A 59 -12.95 14.70 -0.99
C VAL A 59 -14.41 14.32 -1.29
N SER A 60 -15.16 13.87 -0.29
CA SER A 60 -16.59 13.51 -0.39
C SER A 60 -17.46 14.71 -0.74
N GLU A 61 -17.22 15.86 -0.11
CA GLU A 61 -17.88 17.12 -0.48
C GLU A 61 -17.51 17.58 -1.89
N HIS A 62 -16.23 17.54 -2.24
CA HIS A 62 -15.77 17.95 -3.56
C HIS A 62 -16.37 17.09 -4.68
N THR A 63 -16.59 15.80 -4.41
CA THR A 63 -17.25 14.86 -5.34
C THR A 63 -18.72 15.23 -5.56
N ARG A 64 -19.41 15.69 -4.52
CA ARG A 64 -20.84 16.05 -4.58
C ARG A 64 -21.11 17.43 -5.17
N ARG A 65 -20.14 18.35 -5.18
CA ARG A 65 -20.31 19.69 -5.78
C ARG A 65 -20.76 19.67 -7.25
N PRO A 66 -20.10 18.93 -8.16
CA PRO A 66 -20.54 18.83 -9.56
C PRO A 66 -21.71 17.87 -9.77
N ALA A 67 -21.97 16.97 -8.81
CA ALA A 67 -23.03 15.96 -8.90
C ALA A 67 -23.73 15.82 -7.53
N PRO A 68 -24.74 16.66 -7.23
CA PRO A 68 -25.41 16.68 -5.92
C PRO A 68 -26.07 15.34 -5.52
N ASN A 69 -26.37 14.50 -6.52
CA ASN A 69 -26.97 13.18 -6.33
C ASN A 69 -25.93 12.06 -6.10
N ALA A 70 -24.61 12.36 -6.18
CA ALA A 70 -23.58 11.38 -5.89
C ALA A 70 -23.61 10.98 -4.41
N ARG A 71 -23.46 9.69 -4.14
CA ARG A 71 -23.40 9.17 -2.77
C ARG A 71 -22.14 9.71 -2.07
N PRO A 72 -22.22 10.03 -0.77
CA PRO A 72 -21.02 10.36 0.00
C PRO A 72 -20.09 9.14 0.07
N ILE A 73 -18.79 9.39 0.13
CA ILE A 73 -17.80 8.35 0.41
C ILE A 73 -18.00 7.88 1.85
N VAL A 74 -18.07 6.57 2.07
CA VAL A 74 -18.25 5.96 3.39
C VAL A 74 -16.88 5.65 4.01
N TYR A 75 -16.58 6.27 5.14
CA TYR A 75 -15.32 6.05 5.86
C TYR A 75 -15.40 4.85 6.82
N HIS A 76 -14.33 4.06 6.87
CA HIS A 76 -14.12 2.97 7.81
C HIS A 76 -12.75 3.12 8.47
N GLU A 77 -12.71 3.18 9.80
CA GLU A 77 -11.44 3.27 10.53
C GLU A 77 -10.89 1.89 10.83
N ILE A 78 -9.65 1.63 10.39
CA ILE A 78 -8.91 0.41 10.71
C ILE A 78 -8.35 0.55 12.11
N GLN A 79 -8.66 -0.43 12.95
CA GLN A 79 -8.19 -0.51 14.33
C GLN A 79 -6.76 -1.03 14.40
N GLY A 80 -6.03 -0.65 15.45
CA GLY A 80 -4.62 -0.96 15.65
C GLY A 80 -3.70 0.19 15.26
N ILE A 81 -2.39 -0.08 15.27
CA ILE A 81 -1.37 0.94 15.00
C ILE A 81 -1.10 1.09 13.51
N SER A 82 -0.89 2.33 13.06
CA SER A 82 -0.52 2.62 11.66
C SER A 82 0.89 2.13 11.31
N GLY A 83 1.19 1.98 10.02
CA GLY A 83 2.52 1.58 9.54
C GLY A 83 3.65 2.48 10.07
N ARG A 84 3.47 3.80 10.08
CA ARG A 84 4.42 4.74 10.69
C ARG A 84 4.62 4.48 12.18
N GLN A 85 3.55 4.25 12.94
CA GLN A 85 3.66 3.96 14.37
C GLN A 85 4.35 2.63 14.62
N GLY A 86 3.99 1.58 13.87
CA GLY A 86 4.66 0.30 13.91
C GLY A 86 6.16 0.45 13.64
N LEU A 87 6.53 1.21 12.59
CA LEU A 87 7.95 1.40 12.24
C LEU A 87 8.71 2.12 13.34
N GLN A 88 8.11 3.16 13.93
CA GLN A 88 8.70 3.87 15.07
C GLN A 88 8.89 2.93 16.28
N ASN A 89 7.86 2.15 16.63
CA ASN A 89 7.93 1.15 17.68
C ASN A 89 9.02 0.10 17.40
N TYR A 90 9.16 -0.34 16.15
CA TYR A 90 10.19 -1.30 15.75
C TYR A 90 11.60 -0.72 15.95
N ILE A 91 11.82 0.49 15.46
CA ILE A 91 13.10 1.21 15.59
C ILE A 91 13.50 1.35 17.05
N GLU A 92 12.57 1.75 17.91
CA GLU A 92 12.80 1.92 19.35
C GLU A 92 13.11 0.60 20.04
N ARG A 93 12.31 -0.45 19.79
CA ARG A 93 12.52 -1.80 20.35
C ARG A 93 13.90 -2.37 20.00
N HIS A 94 14.40 -2.10 18.79
CA HIS A 94 15.67 -2.62 18.30
C HIS A 94 16.84 -1.64 18.46
N SER A 95 16.61 -0.46 19.06
CA SER A 95 17.61 0.60 19.23
C SER A 95 18.32 0.97 17.91
N ILE A 96 17.56 0.99 16.80
CA ILE A 96 18.10 1.35 15.49
C ILE A 96 18.31 2.87 15.44
N PRO A 97 19.48 3.37 15.01
CA PRO A 97 19.69 4.81 14.88
C PRO A 97 18.72 5.43 13.86
N ALA A 98 17.86 6.32 14.34
CA ALA A 98 16.94 7.08 13.50
C ALA A 98 16.58 8.41 14.17
N ARG A 99 16.29 9.43 13.35
CA ARG A 99 15.64 10.65 13.83
C ARG A 99 14.14 10.39 14.04
N THR A 100 13.55 10.99 15.06
CA THR A 100 12.12 10.84 15.36
C THR A 100 11.25 11.16 14.15
N GLY A 101 10.41 10.19 13.74
CA GLY A 101 9.52 10.34 12.58
C GLY A 101 10.18 10.15 11.21
N TYR A 102 11.43 9.69 11.17
CA TYR A 102 12.14 9.36 9.93
C TYR A 102 12.46 7.87 9.87
N PHE A 103 12.77 7.40 8.66
CA PHE A 103 13.38 6.09 8.46
C PHE A 103 14.75 6.00 9.16
N PRO A 104 15.26 4.78 9.38
CA PRO A 104 16.61 4.54 9.89
C PRO A 104 17.68 5.37 9.17
N ASP A 105 18.64 5.88 9.94
CA ASP A 105 19.69 6.77 9.44
C ASP A 105 20.52 6.09 8.33
N SER A 106 20.64 4.75 8.39
CA SER A 106 21.35 3.95 7.38
C SER A 106 20.88 4.22 5.95
N ILE A 107 19.58 4.49 5.75
CA ILE A 107 18.98 4.77 4.43
C ILE A 107 19.44 6.13 3.88
N SER A 108 19.79 7.07 4.76
CA SER A 108 20.24 8.43 4.40
C SER A 108 21.76 8.56 4.34
N THR A 109 22.50 7.62 4.92
CA THR A 109 23.98 7.65 4.94
C THR A 109 24.61 7.47 3.56
N LEU A 110 25.88 7.88 3.43
CA LEU A 110 26.67 7.59 2.24
C LEU A 110 26.85 6.08 2.10
N LEU A 111 26.61 5.59 0.89
CA LEU A 111 26.60 4.17 0.62
C LEU A 111 28.01 3.62 0.42
N SER A 112 28.27 2.55 1.14
CA SER A 112 29.42 1.66 1.08
C SER A 112 28.88 0.23 1.05
N PHE A 113 29.75 -0.76 0.90
CA PHE A 113 29.32 -2.15 0.97
C PHE A 113 28.55 -2.46 2.27
N SER A 114 29.11 -2.08 3.42
CA SER A 114 28.50 -2.34 4.73
C SER A 114 27.24 -1.51 4.98
N THR A 115 27.27 -0.20 4.65
CA THR A 115 26.09 0.66 4.86
C THR A 115 24.94 0.34 3.91
N THR A 116 25.22 -0.18 2.71
CA THR A 116 24.17 -0.70 1.79
C THR A 116 23.50 -1.93 2.40
N LYS A 117 24.28 -2.87 2.96
CA LYS A 117 23.72 -4.04 3.65
C LYS A 117 22.86 -3.63 4.85
N GLN A 118 23.36 -2.68 5.65
CA GLN A 118 22.62 -2.17 6.80
C GLN A 118 21.31 -1.49 6.36
N ALA A 119 21.36 -0.64 5.33
CA ALA A 119 20.17 0.03 4.79
C ALA A 119 19.13 -0.98 4.25
N ILE A 120 19.58 -2.06 3.60
CA ILE A 120 18.70 -3.15 3.16
C ILE A 120 18.03 -3.82 4.37
N GLN A 121 18.76 -4.12 5.44
CA GLN A 121 18.19 -4.73 6.65
C GLN A 121 17.20 -3.80 7.35
N ASP A 122 17.59 -2.54 7.52
CA ASP A 122 16.83 -1.55 8.28
C ASP A 122 15.55 -1.10 7.57
N ILE A 123 15.45 -1.26 6.24
CA ILE A 123 14.22 -0.94 5.51
C ILE A 123 13.17 -2.07 5.57
N LEU A 124 13.55 -3.33 5.79
CA LEU A 124 12.59 -4.44 5.76
C LEU A 124 11.41 -4.25 6.73
N PRO A 125 11.62 -3.75 7.97
CA PRO A 125 10.54 -3.43 8.88
C PRO A 125 9.56 -2.39 8.32
N ALA A 126 9.94 -1.55 7.35
CA ALA A 126 9.00 -0.59 6.75
C ALA A 126 7.81 -1.26 6.03
N PHE A 127 7.93 -2.54 5.66
CA PHE A 127 6.86 -3.29 5.01
C PHE A 127 5.99 -4.07 6.00
N VAL A 128 6.59 -4.58 7.09
CA VAL A 128 5.90 -5.31 8.16
C VAL A 128 6.54 -4.94 9.52
N PRO A 129 6.20 -3.78 10.09
CA PRO A 129 6.88 -3.28 11.29
C PRO A 129 6.29 -3.80 12.62
N TYR A 130 5.29 -4.66 12.55
CA TYR A 130 4.42 -5.02 13.66
C TYR A 130 4.93 -6.25 14.43
N THR A 131 4.53 -6.39 15.69
CA THR A 131 4.57 -7.69 16.38
C THR A 131 3.48 -8.63 15.86
N ASP A 132 3.47 -9.88 16.31
CA ASP A 132 2.45 -10.85 15.97
C ASP A 132 1.06 -10.39 16.45
N GLU A 133 0.99 -9.82 17.65
CA GLU A 133 -0.26 -9.31 18.23
C GLU A 133 -0.77 -8.07 17.49
N GLU A 134 0.12 -7.09 17.24
CA GLU A 134 -0.21 -5.87 16.49
C GLU A 134 -0.67 -6.22 15.07
N SER A 135 0.00 -7.16 14.40
CA SER A 135 -0.40 -7.65 13.08
C SER A 135 -1.77 -8.32 13.12
N GLY A 136 -2.01 -9.16 14.13
CA GLY A 136 -3.28 -9.87 14.29
C GLY A 136 -4.46 -8.93 14.47
N GLU A 137 -4.32 -7.90 15.30
CA GLU A 137 -5.36 -6.88 15.51
C GLU A 137 -5.72 -6.16 14.20
N ILE A 138 -4.72 -5.71 13.45
CA ILE A 138 -4.92 -5.00 12.18
C ILE A 138 -5.58 -5.91 11.14
N VAL A 139 -5.10 -7.15 11.01
CA VAL A 139 -5.67 -8.13 10.06
C VAL A 139 -7.13 -8.43 10.40
N ILE A 140 -7.46 -8.65 11.67
CA ILE A 140 -8.85 -8.89 12.10
C ILE A 140 -9.73 -7.67 11.81
N SER A 141 -9.27 -6.46 12.13
CA SER A 141 -10.03 -5.24 11.84
C SER A 141 -10.31 -5.07 10.34
N ILE A 142 -9.33 -5.37 9.48
CA ILE A 142 -9.50 -5.32 8.03
C ILE A 142 -10.49 -6.40 7.56
N ILE A 143 -10.41 -7.62 8.10
CA ILE A 143 -11.36 -8.70 7.79
C ILE A 143 -12.79 -8.27 8.11
N ASP A 144 -13.01 -7.70 9.30
CA ASP A 144 -14.32 -7.23 9.74
C ASP A 144 -14.88 -6.15 8.80
N ILE A 145 -14.03 -5.19 8.39
CA ILE A 145 -14.41 -4.15 7.42
C ILE A 145 -14.77 -4.77 6.07
N ILE A 146 -13.95 -5.67 5.53
CA ILE A 146 -14.20 -6.31 4.23
C ILE A 146 -15.52 -7.09 4.26
N GLN A 147 -15.77 -7.86 5.32
CA GLN A 147 -17.00 -8.64 5.47
C GLN A 147 -18.23 -7.75 5.67
N HIS A 148 -18.10 -6.67 6.45
CA HIS A 148 -19.18 -5.72 6.69
C HIS A 148 -19.57 -4.95 5.43
N VAL A 149 -18.58 -4.48 4.68
CA VAL A 149 -18.79 -3.74 3.42
C VAL A 149 -19.27 -4.68 2.31
N ASN A 150 -18.76 -5.91 2.27
CA ASN A 150 -19.04 -6.92 1.24
C ASN A 150 -18.91 -6.34 -0.19
N ALA A 151 -17.75 -5.73 -0.46
CA ALA A 151 -17.52 -5.01 -1.71
C ALA A 151 -17.40 -5.95 -2.93
N ASP A 152 -17.85 -5.51 -4.10
CA ASP A 152 -17.63 -6.23 -5.37
C ASP A 152 -16.15 -6.25 -5.77
N LEU A 153 -15.41 -5.20 -5.38
CA LEU A 153 -13.98 -5.05 -5.63
C LEU A 153 -13.31 -4.31 -4.46
N VAL A 154 -12.20 -4.87 -3.98
CA VAL A 154 -11.29 -4.18 -3.06
C VAL A 154 -10.10 -3.61 -3.84
N VAL A 155 -9.75 -2.36 -3.59
CA VAL A 155 -8.56 -1.70 -4.14
C VAL A 155 -7.55 -1.59 -3.01
N LEU A 156 -6.42 -2.28 -3.12
CA LEU A 156 -5.40 -2.38 -2.07
C LEU A 156 -4.15 -1.56 -2.39
N ASP A 157 -3.60 -0.91 -1.36
CA ASP A 157 -2.26 -0.32 -1.34
C ASP A 157 -1.17 -1.39 -1.17
N PRO A 158 -0.18 -1.53 -2.10
CA PRO A 158 0.77 -2.63 -2.06
C PRO A 158 1.58 -2.79 -0.75
N PRO A 159 2.09 -1.72 -0.10
CA PRO A 159 2.80 -1.85 1.17
C PRO A 159 1.90 -2.26 2.35
N MET A 160 0.58 -2.30 2.18
CA MET A 160 -0.37 -2.71 3.21
C MET A 160 -0.47 -4.24 3.30
N MET A 161 0.59 -4.88 3.79
CA MET A 161 0.70 -6.35 3.86
C MET A 161 -0.41 -7.01 4.68
N ALA A 162 -0.86 -6.38 5.78
CA ALA A 162 -2.01 -6.86 6.55
C ALA A 162 -3.30 -6.93 5.71
N GLY A 163 -3.49 -5.95 4.83
CA GLY A 163 -4.59 -5.94 3.87
C GLY A 163 -4.48 -7.09 2.87
N LEU A 164 -3.29 -7.32 2.31
CA LEU A 164 -3.06 -8.45 1.40
C LEU A 164 -3.36 -9.80 2.07
N THR A 165 -2.91 -9.99 3.30
CA THR A 165 -3.20 -11.18 4.11
C THR A 165 -4.70 -11.40 4.29
N ALA A 166 -5.45 -10.35 4.66
CA ALA A 166 -6.90 -10.42 4.82
C ALA A 166 -7.61 -10.77 3.50
N LEU A 167 -7.21 -10.16 2.38
CA LEU A 167 -7.79 -10.44 1.06
C LEU A 167 -7.55 -11.88 0.60
N TRP A 168 -6.33 -12.39 0.82
CA TRP A 168 -6.00 -13.79 0.54
C TRP A 168 -6.81 -14.77 1.40
N HIS A 169 -6.98 -14.46 2.69
CA HIS A 169 -7.77 -15.26 3.61
C HIS A 169 -9.25 -15.33 3.21
N LEU A 170 -9.84 -14.20 2.79
CA LEU A 170 -11.25 -14.09 2.44
C LEU A 170 -11.58 -14.48 0.99
N HIS A 171 -10.57 -14.70 0.15
CA HIS A 171 -10.72 -15.00 -1.29
C HIS A 171 -11.59 -13.98 -2.05
N VAL A 172 -11.52 -12.70 -1.67
CA VAL A 172 -12.28 -11.63 -2.32
C VAL A 172 -11.58 -11.13 -3.59
N ARG A 173 -12.35 -10.51 -4.49
CA ARG A 173 -11.81 -9.87 -5.69
C ARG A 173 -11.10 -8.59 -5.30
N TYR A 174 -9.85 -8.45 -5.71
CA TYR A 174 -9.10 -7.22 -5.47
C TYR A 174 -8.24 -6.81 -6.66
N THR A 175 -7.88 -5.53 -6.68
CA THR A 175 -6.87 -4.95 -7.54
C THR A 175 -5.91 -4.12 -6.71
N VAL A 176 -4.73 -3.82 -7.26
CA VAL A 176 -3.69 -3.06 -6.58
C VAL A 176 -3.61 -1.67 -7.20
N LEU A 177 -3.68 -0.64 -6.36
CA LEU A 177 -3.43 0.75 -6.76
C LEU A 177 -2.14 1.20 -6.09
N SER A 178 -1.11 1.53 -6.87
CA SER A 178 0.18 1.94 -6.34
C SER A 178 0.57 3.34 -6.80
N PRO A 179 1.17 4.15 -5.93
CA PRO A 179 1.86 5.39 -6.32
C PRO A 179 3.22 5.11 -6.99
N ASN A 180 3.70 3.86 -6.94
CA ASN A 180 5.01 3.48 -7.49
C ASN A 180 4.95 3.28 -9.00
N THR A 181 6.13 3.27 -9.62
CA THR A 181 6.23 3.13 -11.07
C THR A 181 6.07 1.67 -11.50
N ILE A 182 5.64 1.45 -12.75
CA ILE A 182 5.45 0.09 -13.28
C ILE A 182 6.70 -0.79 -13.20
N LYS A 183 7.90 -0.19 -13.17
CA LYS A 183 9.16 -0.94 -13.06
C LYS A 183 9.22 -1.76 -11.77
N ASP A 184 8.62 -1.28 -10.68
CA ASP A 184 8.71 -1.90 -9.36
C ASP A 184 7.89 -3.20 -9.31
N PHE A 185 6.92 -3.33 -10.23
CA PHE A 185 6.09 -4.52 -10.42
C PHE A 185 6.60 -5.40 -11.57
N ALA A 186 6.89 -4.79 -12.72
CA ALA A 186 7.20 -5.50 -13.95
C ALA A 186 8.66 -5.96 -14.05
N ALA A 187 9.55 -5.56 -13.13
CA ALA A 187 10.96 -5.96 -13.15
C ALA A 187 11.15 -7.48 -13.12
N PHE A 188 10.30 -8.20 -12.37
CA PHE A 188 10.34 -9.67 -12.27
C PHE A 188 9.93 -10.36 -13.57
N GLU A 189 9.06 -9.72 -14.35
CA GLU A 189 8.55 -10.23 -15.63
C GLU A 189 9.44 -9.87 -16.84
N GLN A 190 10.53 -9.13 -16.62
CA GLN A 190 11.38 -8.72 -17.73
C GLN A 190 12.14 -9.91 -18.34
N PRO A 191 12.14 -10.06 -19.68
CA PRO A 191 12.81 -11.18 -20.33
C PRO A 191 14.33 -11.10 -20.15
N ARG A 192 15.03 -12.23 -20.32
CA ARG A 192 16.50 -12.32 -20.31
C ARG A 192 17.15 -11.84 -19.00
N GLY A 193 16.44 -11.96 -17.88
CA GLY A 193 17.00 -11.64 -16.57
C GLY A 193 17.42 -10.17 -16.42
N VAL A 194 16.77 -9.25 -17.13
CA VAL A 194 17.09 -7.80 -17.11
C VAL A 194 17.08 -7.22 -15.68
N ARG A 195 16.27 -7.78 -14.78
CA ARG A 195 16.27 -7.48 -13.34
C ARG A 195 17.67 -7.50 -12.71
N PHE A 196 18.52 -8.45 -13.11
CA PHE A 196 19.81 -8.68 -12.46
C PHE A 196 20.90 -7.66 -12.85
N TRP A 197 20.85 -7.16 -14.09
CA TRP A 197 21.95 -6.38 -14.65
C TRP A 197 21.56 -4.98 -15.13
N LYS A 198 20.27 -4.68 -15.30
CA LYS A 198 19.83 -3.36 -15.77
C LYS A 198 19.30 -2.50 -14.63
N TYR A 199 18.57 -3.12 -13.70
CA TYR A 199 17.95 -2.40 -12.59
C TYR A 199 18.88 -2.34 -11.38
N PRO A 200 19.13 -1.15 -10.84
CA PRO A 200 19.92 -1.00 -9.61
C PRO A 200 19.11 -1.54 -8.42
N THR A 201 19.74 -2.37 -7.59
CA THR A 201 19.18 -2.83 -6.32
C THR A 201 18.97 -1.64 -5.39
N LEU A 202 17.92 -1.68 -4.55
CA LEU A 202 17.62 -0.60 -3.61
C LEU A 202 18.85 -0.29 -2.75
N PHE A 203 19.01 1.00 -2.42
CA PHE A 203 20.11 1.52 -1.61
C PHE A 203 21.51 1.30 -2.18
N THR A 204 21.67 1.06 -3.49
CA THR A 204 23.01 1.00 -4.12
C THR A 204 23.47 2.35 -4.70
N ARG A 205 22.52 3.28 -4.97
CA ARG A 205 22.73 4.51 -5.76
C ARG A 205 23.36 4.29 -7.14
N TYR A 206 23.33 3.07 -7.67
CA TYR A 206 23.80 2.82 -9.02
C TYR A 206 22.90 3.53 -10.03
N SER A 207 23.50 4.08 -11.08
CA SER A 207 22.75 4.63 -12.20
C SER A 207 21.96 3.53 -12.91
N TYR A 208 20.87 3.90 -13.57
CA TYR A 208 20.16 3.02 -14.50
C TYR A 208 20.58 3.38 -15.94
N PRO A 209 21.00 2.41 -16.78
CA PRO A 209 21.24 1.01 -16.44
C PRO A 209 22.49 0.83 -15.56
N VAL A 210 22.56 -0.26 -14.80
CA VAL A 210 23.72 -0.55 -13.94
C VAL A 210 25.01 -0.62 -14.78
N PRO A 211 26.06 0.13 -14.42
CA PRO A 211 27.35 0.04 -15.10
C PRO A 211 27.90 -1.40 -15.06
N TRP A 212 28.51 -1.84 -16.16
CA TRP A 212 28.90 -3.25 -16.33
C TRP A 212 29.80 -3.79 -15.21
N TYR A 213 30.71 -2.96 -14.70
CA TYR A 213 31.65 -3.31 -13.63
C TYR A 213 30.97 -3.43 -12.25
N LEU A 214 29.74 -2.94 -12.09
CA LEU A 214 28.94 -3.03 -10.87
C LEU A 214 27.89 -4.15 -10.92
N ILE A 215 27.66 -4.79 -12.08
CA ILE A 215 26.69 -5.87 -12.22
C ILE A 215 26.91 -7.00 -11.19
N PRO A 216 28.14 -7.51 -10.97
CA PRO A 216 28.35 -8.58 -10.00
C PRO A 216 27.94 -8.18 -8.57
N LEU A 217 28.26 -6.95 -8.18
CA LEU A 217 27.93 -6.43 -6.85
C LEU A 217 26.43 -6.11 -6.71
N ASN A 218 25.79 -5.64 -7.78
CA ASN A 218 24.34 -5.45 -7.83
C ASN A 218 23.58 -6.76 -7.63
N ILE A 219 24.04 -7.83 -8.30
CA ILE A 219 23.48 -9.18 -8.16
C ILE A 219 23.66 -9.68 -6.73
N TYR A 220 24.84 -9.48 -6.12
CA TYR A 220 25.07 -9.81 -4.72
C TYR A 220 24.05 -9.13 -3.80
N PHE A 221 23.83 -7.81 -3.93
CA PHE A 221 22.86 -7.10 -3.09
C PHE A 221 21.42 -7.54 -3.35
N LEU A 222 21.08 -7.88 -4.60
CA LEU A 222 19.75 -8.38 -4.93
C LEU A 222 19.46 -9.71 -4.21
N PHE A 223 20.44 -10.62 -4.20
CA PHE A 223 20.32 -11.88 -3.46
C PHE A 223 20.35 -11.65 -1.95
N TYR A 224 21.20 -10.76 -1.46
CA TYR A 224 21.23 -10.39 -0.05
C TYR A 224 19.87 -9.89 0.44
N MET A 225 19.19 -9.07 -0.36
CA MET A 225 17.84 -8.58 -0.05
C MET A 225 16.77 -9.69 -0.09
N ALA A 226 16.89 -10.65 -1.00
CA ALA A 226 15.89 -11.71 -1.17
C ALA A 226 15.98 -12.84 -0.14
N TYR A 227 17.13 -13.00 0.51
CA TYR A 227 17.43 -14.12 1.43
C TYR A 227 17.82 -13.66 2.86
N LEU A 228 17.58 -12.39 3.17
CA LEU A 228 17.58 -11.87 4.54
C LEU A 228 16.28 -12.28 5.24
#